data_AF-A0A950L0S5-F1
#
_entry.id   AF-A0A950L0S5-F1
#
_cell.length_a   1.000
_cell.length_b   1.000
_cell.length_c   1.000
_cell.angle_alpha   90.00
_cell.angle_beta   90.00
_cell.angle_gamma   90.00
#
_symmetry.space_group_name_H-M   'P 1'
#
loop_
_entity.id
_entity.type
_entity.pdbx_description
1 polymer ?
#
loop_
_entity_poly.entity_id
_entity_poly.type
_entity_poly.pdbx_seq_one_letter_code
_entity_poly.pdbx_strand_id
1 'polypeptide(L)'
;MRRTLFALVLAITFAAPAFADPSRNLAPADRYFGRLKMSILGVRNALTELSARADAQPDQAEHIYDKAVLVEDALHDWQRHFPRDPWIPKYAYALAQLYGKLEMDDARVRRNDMLDWLIATYPESEYAQLPRE
;
A
#
# COMPACT_ATOMS: atom_id res chain seq x y z
N MET A 1 62.01 40.71 -9.69
CA MET A 1 62.12 39.23 -9.77
C MET A 1 61.61 38.61 -8.47
N ARG A 2 60.96 37.43 -8.56
CA ARG A 2 60.50 36.49 -7.49
C ARG A 2 59.17 36.90 -6.81
N ARG A 3 58.01 36.50 -7.35
CA ARG A 3 57.31 35.17 -7.29
C ARG A 3 56.61 34.91 -5.96
N THR A 4 55.34 35.30 -5.95
CA THR A 4 54.23 34.89 -5.08
C THR A 4 54.02 33.37 -5.09
N LEU A 5 53.65 32.80 -3.94
CA LEU A 5 53.11 31.44 -3.81
C LEU A 5 51.89 31.49 -2.89
N PHE A 6 50.71 31.49 -3.50
CA PHE A 6 49.44 31.22 -2.82
C PHE A 6 49.23 29.70 -2.84
N ALA A 7 49.16 29.07 -1.66
CA ALA A 7 48.74 27.68 -1.53
C ALA A 7 47.21 27.65 -1.38
N LEU A 8 46.51 27.32 -2.46
CA LEU A 8 45.08 27.05 -2.46
C LEU A 8 44.87 25.60 -2.02
N VAL A 9 44.46 25.38 -0.77
CA VAL A 9 44.06 24.05 -0.29
C VAL A 9 42.61 23.82 -0.71
N LEU A 10 42.42 23.00 -1.75
CA LEU A 10 41.11 22.58 -2.23
C LEU A 10 40.60 21.45 -1.30
N ALA A 11 39.74 21.79 -0.34
CA ALA A 11 39.05 20.80 0.47
C ALA A 11 37.92 20.17 -0.35
N ILE A 12 38.13 18.95 -0.85
CA ILE A 12 37.07 18.14 -1.46
C ILE A 12 36.26 17.54 -0.31
N THR A 13 35.14 18.17 0.04
CA THR A 13 34.14 17.57 0.93
C THR A 13 33.43 16.45 0.20
N PHE A 14 33.77 15.20 0.49
CA PHE A 14 32.94 14.05 0.13
C PHE A 14 31.68 14.08 1.02
N ALA A 15 30.58 14.59 0.48
CA ALA A 15 29.27 14.33 1.07
C ALA A 15 28.98 12.83 0.91
N ALA A 16 29.01 12.08 2.01
CA ALA A 16 28.60 10.68 2.00
C ALA A 16 27.14 10.61 1.52
N PRO A 17 26.79 9.72 0.58
CA PRO A 17 25.39 9.52 0.22
C PRO A 17 24.65 9.02 1.47
N ALA A 18 23.67 9.79 1.92
CA ALA A 18 22.76 9.34 2.96
C ALA A 18 21.92 8.20 2.37
N PHE A 19 22.30 6.95 2.64
CA PHE A 19 21.46 5.80 2.36
C PHE A 19 20.21 5.93 3.24
N ALA A 20 19.06 6.21 2.62
CA ALA A 20 17.79 6.24 3.32
C ALA A 20 17.51 4.83 3.87
N ASP A 21 17.28 4.72 5.17
CA ASP A 21 16.89 3.46 5.81
C ASP A 21 15.55 3.00 5.18
N PRO A 22 15.53 1.87 4.45
CA PRO A 22 14.31 1.39 3.80
C PRO A 22 13.22 1.03 4.82
N SER A 23 13.59 0.73 6.07
CA SER A 23 12.64 0.39 7.13
C SER A 23 11.79 1.58 7.59
N ARG A 24 12.25 2.82 7.37
CA ARG A 24 11.49 4.03 7.73
C ARG A 24 10.16 4.15 6.98
N ASN A 25 10.07 3.48 5.83
CA ASN A 25 8.87 3.45 5.00
C ASN A 25 7.95 2.27 5.32
N LEU A 26 8.41 1.30 6.12
CA LEU A 26 7.62 0.14 6.51
C LEU A 26 6.83 0.46 7.76
N ALA A 27 5.55 0.11 7.76
CA ALA A 27 4.76 0.19 8.97
C ALA A 27 5.27 -0.85 10.00
N PRO A 28 5.47 -0.45 11.26
CA PRO A 28 5.76 -1.39 12.34
C PRO A 28 4.61 -2.37 12.55
N ALA A 29 4.94 -3.61 12.91
CA ALA A 29 3.95 -4.68 13.10
C ALA A 29 2.99 -4.43 14.29
N ASP A 30 3.43 -3.62 15.26
CA ASP A 30 2.69 -3.21 16.47
C ASP A 30 1.79 -1.98 16.24
N ARG A 31 1.82 -1.37 15.05
CA ARG A 31 0.91 -0.27 14.70
C ARG A 31 -0.42 -0.81 14.16
N TYR A 32 -1.49 -0.09 14.50
CA TYR A 32 -2.86 -0.45 14.16
C TYR A 32 -3.55 0.68 13.38
N PHE A 33 -4.41 0.31 12.44
CA PHE A 33 -5.01 1.22 11.46
C PHE A 33 -6.53 1.07 11.38
N GLY A 34 -7.19 2.17 10.99
CA GLY A 34 -8.62 2.23 10.75
C GLY A 34 -9.49 1.99 11.98
N ARG A 35 -10.79 1.85 11.75
CA ARG A 35 -11.82 1.66 12.78
C ARG A 35 -11.69 0.33 13.52
N LEU A 36 -11.30 -0.73 12.81
CA LEU A 36 -11.10 -2.06 13.40
C LEU A 36 -9.75 -2.23 14.11
N LYS A 37 -8.90 -1.20 14.14
CA LYS A 37 -7.54 -1.28 14.71
C LYS A 37 -6.80 -2.51 14.18
N MET A 38 -6.73 -2.63 12.86
CA MET A 38 -6.06 -3.77 12.22
C MET A 38 -4.57 -3.51 12.14
N SER A 39 -3.77 -4.52 12.49
CA SER A 39 -2.36 -4.52 12.12
C SER A 39 -2.20 -4.86 10.63
N ILE A 40 -1.00 -4.67 10.10
CA ILE A 40 -0.64 -5.06 8.73
C ILE A 40 -0.91 -6.55 8.45
N LEU A 41 -0.56 -7.40 9.41
CA LEU A 41 -0.84 -8.83 9.33
C LEU A 41 -2.34 -9.11 9.44
N GLY A 42 -3.06 -8.32 10.25
CA GLY A 42 -4.52 -8.37 10.31
C GLY A 42 -5.17 -8.08 8.96
N VAL A 43 -4.71 -7.04 8.26
CA VAL A 43 -5.19 -6.71 6.90
C VAL A 43 -4.96 -7.87 5.94
N ARG A 44 -3.74 -8.42 5.89
CA ARG A 44 -3.39 -9.58 5.04
C ARG A 44 -4.29 -10.79 5.33
N ASN A 45 -4.44 -11.13 6.60
CA ASN A 45 -5.22 -12.30 7.02
C ASN A 45 -6.69 -12.13 6.68
N ALA A 46 -7.26 -10.94 6.93
CA ALA A 46 -8.64 -10.65 6.58
C ALA A 46 -8.89 -10.75 5.07
N LEU A 47 -8.00 -10.21 4.23
CA LEU A 47 -8.13 -10.33 2.77
C LEU A 47 -8.11 -11.80 2.32
N THR A 48 -7.22 -12.60 2.90
CA THR A 48 -7.13 -14.04 2.59
C THR A 48 -8.39 -14.78 3.00
N GLU A 49 -8.86 -14.54 4.23
CA GLU A 49 -10.07 -15.17 4.78
C GLU A 49 -11.32 -14.77 3.98
N LEU A 50 -11.52 -13.47 3.74
CA LEU A 50 -12.68 -12.96 3.03
C LEU A 50 -12.72 -13.43 1.58
N SER A 51 -11.57 -13.48 0.91
CA SER A 51 -11.47 -14.01 -0.46
C SER A 51 -11.84 -15.48 -0.53
N ALA A 52 -11.36 -16.30 0.41
CA ALA A 52 -11.74 -17.70 0.50
C ALA A 52 -13.24 -17.89 0.82
N ARG A 53 -13.81 -17.02 1.68
CA ARG A 53 -15.25 -17.05 2.00
C ARG A 53 -16.11 -16.62 0.82
N ALA A 54 -15.68 -15.64 0.02
CA ALA A 54 -16.39 -15.21 -1.18
C ALA A 54 -16.53 -16.36 -2.18
N ASP A 55 -15.48 -17.16 -2.35
CA ASP A 55 -15.52 -18.33 -3.24
C ASP A 55 -16.40 -19.46 -2.68
N ALA A 56 -16.38 -19.68 -1.37
CA ALA A 56 -17.07 -20.80 -0.74
C ALA A 56 -18.55 -20.54 -0.40
N GLN A 57 -18.90 -19.29 -0.12
CA GLN A 57 -20.19 -18.86 0.45
C GLN A 57 -20.68 -17.58 -0.26
N PRO A 58 -21.04 -17.65 -1.55
CA PRO A 58 -21.48 -16.48 -2.33
C PRO A 58 -22.77 -15.85 -1.78
N ASP A 59 -23.58 -16.62 -1.05
CA ASP A 59 -24.77 -16.15 -0.34
C ASP A 59 -24.46 -15.16 0.80
N GLN A 60 -23.19 -15.07 1.24
CA GLN A 60 -22.73 -14.12 2.26
C GLN A 60 -22.07 -12.86 1.69
N ALA A 61 -22.29 -12.55 0.41
CA ALA A 61 -21.64 -11.42 -0.27
C ALA A 61 -21.78 -10.10 0.49
N GLU A 62 -22.96 -9.78 1.05
CA GLU A 62 -23.20 -8.56 1.82
C GLU A 62 -22.34 -8.47 3.09
N HIS A 63 -22.28 -9.54 3.88
CA HIS A 63 -21.44 -9.57 5.10
C HIS A 63 -19.94 -9.54 4.78
N ILE A 64 -19.55 -10.14 3.65
CA ILE A 64 -18.17 -10.07 3.17
C ILE A 64 -17.84 -8.64 2.73
N TYR A 65 -18.75 -7.99 2.01
CA TYR A 65 -18.65 -6.60 1.58
C TYR A 65 -18.45 -5.66 2.79
N ASP A 66 -19.31 -5.75 3.80
CA ASP A 66 -19.25 -4.90 5.00
C ASP A 66 -17.91 -5.01 5.72
N LYS A 67 -17.39 -6.23 5.87
CA LYS A 67 -16.07 -6.45 6.46
C LYS A 67 -14.96 -5.90 5.55
N ALA A 68 -15.05 -6.12 4.24
CA ALA A 68 -14.06 -5.62 3.30
C ALA A 68 -13.97 -4.08 3.32
N VAL A 69 -15.09 -3.37 3.52
CA VAL A 69 -15.12 -1.91 3.67
C VAL A 69 -14.28 -1.44 4.86
N LEU A 70 -14.30 -2.19 5.97
CA LEU A 70 -13.49 -1.90 7.15
C LEU A 70 -12.00 -2.25 6.94
N VAL A 71 -11.71 -3.27 6.14
CA VAL A 71 -10.33 -3.60 5.73
C VAL A 71 -9.76 -2.47 4.86
N GLU A 72 -10.56 -1.91 3.93
CA GLU A 72 -10.12 -0.75 3.14
C GLU A 72 -9.83 0.48 4.00
N ASP A 73 -10.69 0.77 4.99
CA ASP A 73 -10.47 1.87 5.91
C ASP A 73 -9.11 1.75 6.63
N ALA A 74 -8.77 0.54 7.09
CA ALA A 74 -7.46 0.26 7.66
C ALA A 74 -6.33 0.39 6.62
N LEU A 75 -6.52 -0.05 5.38
CA LEU A 75 -5.51 0.06 4.32
C LEU A 75 -5.24 1.53 3.95
N HIS A 76 -6.27 2.35 3.81
CA HIS A 76 -6.13 3.78 3.55
C HIS A 76 -5.50 4.52 4.74
N ASP A 77 -5.84 4.15 5.98
CA ASP A 77 -5.20 4.73 7.15
C ASP A 77 -3.73 4.33 7.28
N TRP A 78 -3.39 3.08 6.96
CA TRP A 78 -2.01 2.64 6.82
C TRP A 78 -1.28 3.48 5.75
N GLN A 79 -1.88 3.66 4.58
CA GLN A 79 -1.28 4.45 3.51
C GLN A 79 -1.02 5.91 3.91
N ARG A 80 -1.93 6.56 4.63
CA ARG A 80 -1.72 7.93 5.13
C ARG A 80 -0.48 8.06 6.01
N HIS A 81 -0.19 7.03 6.81
CA HIS A 81 0.94 7.04 7.75
C HIS A 81 2.25 6.55 7.11
N PHE A 82 2.17 5.62 6.16
CA PHE A 82 3.32 5.00 5.50
C PHE A 82 3.10 4.92 3.99
N PRO A 83 3.10 6.06 3.28
CA PRO A 83 2.70 6.11 1.88
C PRO A 83 3.63 5.33 0.95
N ARG A 84 4.84 4.99 1.40
CA ARG A 84 5.86 4.26 0.64
C ARG A 84 6.00 2.79 1.06
N ASP A 85 5.09 2.28 1.88
CA ASP A 85 5.12 0.86 2.27
C ASP A 85 4.81 -0.01 1.04
N PRO A 86 5.73 -0.90 0.62
CA PRO A 86 5.61 -1.66 -0.62
C PRO A 86 4.51 -2.73 -0.57
N TRP A 87 3.92 -3.01 0.60
CA TRP A 87 2.84 -3.98 0.71
C TRP A 87 1.46 -3.39 0.41
N ILE A 88 1.29 -2.08 0.51
CA ILE A 88 0.01 -1.42 0.26
C ILE A 88 -0.50 -1.69 -1.16
N PRO A 89 0.30 -1.52 -2.24
CA PRO A 89 -0.18 -1.76 -3.60
C PRO A 89 -0.71 -3.18 -3.82
N LYS A 90 -0.01 -4.16 -3.25
CA LYS A 90 -0.41 -5.57 -3.29
C LYS A 90 -1.78 -5.79 -2.64
N TYR A 91 -1.97 -5.25 -1.43
CA TYR A 91 -3.19 -5.46 -0.66
C TYR A 91 -4.37 -4.64 -1.20
N ALA A 92 -4.10 -3.49 -1.81
CA ALA A 92 -5.08 -2.71 -2.56
C ALA A 92 -5.61 -3.51 -3.76
N TYR A 93 -4.71 -4.09 -4.55
CA TYR A 93 -5.11 -4.96 -5.66
C TYR A 93 -5.88 -6.20 -5.18
N ALA A 94 -5.40 -6.87 -4.13
CA ALA A 94 -6.12 -8.02 -3.56
C ALA A 94 -7.53 -7.67 -3.05
N LEU A 95 -7.71 -6.47 -2.49
CA LEU A 95 -9.00 -5.95 -2.08
C LEU A 95 -9.91 -5.62 -3.27
N ALA A 96 -9.38 -5.04 -4.35
CA ALA A 96 -10.13 -4.87 -5.60
C ALA A 96 -10.59 -6.22 -6.18
N GLN A 97 -9.71 -7.23 -6.18
CA GLN A 97 -10.08 -8.57 -6.63
C GLN A 97 -11.13 -9.21 -5.72
N LEU A 98 -11.06 -9.00 -4.41
CA LEU A 98 -12.13 -9.42 -3.48
C LEU A 98 -13.46 -8.77 -3.86
N TYR A 99 -13.49 -7.47 -4.13
CA TYR A 99 -14.71 -6.80 -4.61
C TYR A 99 -15.24 -7.36 -5.92
N GLY A 100 -14.34 -7.71 -6.85
CA GLY A 100 -14.72 -8.34 -8.12
C GLY A 100 -15.38 -9.71 -7.98
N LYS A 101 -15.19 -10.40 -6.85
CA LYS A 101 -15.85 -11.69 -6.55
C LYS A 101 -17.27 -11.55 -6.02
N LEU A 102 -17.65 -10.34 -5.57
CA LEU A 102 -18.96 -10.11 -4.99
C LEU A 102 -19.89 -9.66 -6.11
N GLU A 103 -20.92 -10.46 -6.40
CA GLU A 103 -21.95 -10.18 -7.41
C GLU A 103 -22.91 -9.08 -6.92
N MET A 104 -22.37 -7.89 -6.66
CA MET A 104 -23.06 -6.72 -6.12
C MET A 104 -22.62 -5.46 -6.87
N ASP A 105 -23.57 -4.56 -7.16
CA ASP A 105 -23.25 -3.32 -7.88
C ASP A 105 -22.34 -2.39 -7.07
N ASP A 106 -22.58 -2.26 -5.76
CA ASP A 106 -21.72 -1.47 -4.87
C ASP A 106 -20.29 -2.03 -4.78
N ALA A 107 -20.14 -3.36 -4.84
CA ALA A 107 -18.82 -3.99 -4.89
C ALA A 107 -18.12 -3.69 -6.22
N ARG A 108 -18.86 -3.71 -7.34
CA ARG A 108 -18.32 -3.36 -8.66
C ARG A 108 -17.81 -1.93 -8.71
N VAL A 109 -18.56 -0.97 -8.16
CA VAL A 109 -18.13 0.43 -8.04
C VAL A 109 -16.84 0.50 -7.23
N ARG A 110 -16.82 -0.12 -6.05
CA ARG A 110 -15.67 -0.06 -5.14
C ARG A 110 -14.42 -0.75 -5.68
N ARG A 111 -14.58 -1.83 -6.44
CA ARG A 111 -13.49 -2.46 -7.21
C ARG A 111 -12.81 -1.42 -8.10
N ASN A 112 -13.61 -0.70 -8.90
CA ASN A 112 -13.08 0.28 -9.85
C ASN A 112 -12.42 1.45 -9.12
N ASP A 113 -13.06 1.97 -8.07
CA ASP A 113 -12.49 3.04 -7.25
C ASP A 113 -11.13 2.64 -6.65
N MET A 114 -11.01 1.40 -6.15
CA MET A 114 -9.76 0.89 -5.59
C MET A 114 -8.67 0.73 -6.67
N LEU A 115 -9.02 0.25 -7.86
CA LEU A 115 -8.06 0.13 -8.98
C LEU A 115 -7.60 1.51 -9.48
N ASP A 116 -8.52 2.47 -9.60
CA ASP A 116 -8.19 3.84 -9.99
C ASP A 116 -7.32 4.52 -8.93
N TRP A 117 -7.64 4.33 -7.63
CA TRP A 117 -6.81 4.81 -6.53
C TRP A 117 -5.41 4.19 -6.54
N LEU A 118 -5.31 2.87 -6.79
CA LEU A 118 -4.04 2.15 -6.88
C LEU A 118 -3.15 2.72 -7.99
N ILE A 119 -3.71 2.92 -9.19
CA ILE A 119 -2.98 3.48 -10.34
C ILE A 119 -2.57 4.93 -10.10
N ALA A 120 -3.45 5.74 -9.51
CA ALA A 120 -3.14 7.13 -9.22
C ALA A 120 -2.08 7.28 -8.11
N THR A 121 -2.10 6.41 -7.10
CA THR A 121 -1.23 6.52 -5.92
C THR A 121 0.11 5.80 -6.10
N TYR A 122 0.11 4.68 -6.84
CA TYR A 122 1.26 3.81 -7.01
C TYR A 122 1.49 3.43 -8.49
N PRO A 123 1.63 4.40 -9.42
CA PRO A 123 1.69 4.13 -10.86
C PRO A 123 2.85 3.21 -11.26
N GLU A 124 3.96 3.25 -10.53
CA GLU A 124 5.16 2.43 -10.77
C GLU A 124 5.09 1.03 -10.16
N SER A 125 4.01 0.70 -9.44
CA SER A 125 3.84 -0.61 -8.83
C SER A 125 3.48 -1.66 -9.88
N GLU A 126 4.04 -2.87 -9.77
CA GLU A 126 3.62 -4.02 -10.58
C GLU A 126 2.10 -4.25 -10.51
N TYR A 127 1.49 -3.99 -9.35
CA TYR A 127 0.05 -4.20 -9.13
C TYR A 127 -0.82 -3.16 -9.83
N ALA A 128 -0.32 -1.95 -10.08
CA ALA A 128 -1.01 -0.93 -10.86
C ALA A 128 -1.01 -1.24 -12.36
N GLN A 129 -0.11 -2.10 -12.81
CA GLN A 129 0.07 -2.48 -14.21
C GLN A 129 -0.66 -3.79 -14.57
N LEU A 130 -1.24 -4.48 -13.58
CA LEU A 130 -1.97 -5.71 -13.80
C LEU A 130 -3.29 -5.46 -14.57
N PRO A 131 -3.75 -6.42 -15.38
CA PRO A 131 -5.05 -6.33 -16.05
C PRO A 131 -6.21 -6.18 -15.07
N ARG A 132 -7.24 -5.43 -15.47
CA ARG A 132 -8.46 -5.19 -14.67
C ARG A 132 -9.52 -6.29 -14.85
N GLU A 133 -9.13 -7.47 -15.32
CA GLU A 133 -10.06 -8.54 -15.71
C GLU A 133 -10.63 -9.25 -14.49
#